data_AF-A0A2R8MX31-F1
#
_entry.id   AF-A0A2R8MX31-F1
#
_cell.length_a   1.000
_cell.length_b   1.000
_cell.length_c   1.000
_cell.angle_alpha   90.00
_cell.angle_beta   90.00
_cell.angle_gamma   90.00
#
_symmetry.space_group_name_H-M   'P 1'
#
loop_
_entity.id
_entity.type
_entity.pdbx_description
1 polymer ?
#
loop_
_entity_poly.entity_id
_entity_poly.type
_entity_poly.pdbx_seq_one_letter_code
_entity_poly.pdbx_strand_id
1 'polypeptide(L)'
;MSGSSSVATMKKVVQQLWLEAGLNRIKVSQAAADVKQFCLQNAQHDPLLTRVSSSTNPFRPQKVCSFFFFLRQSLALSQGWSAVAQSRLTATSASRVQAILPPQPPK
;
A
#
# COMPACT_ATOMS: atom_id res chain seq x y z
N MET A 1 40.89 -19.35 -41.61
CA MET A 1 41.33 -18.29 -40.66
C MET A 1 40.66 -18.40 -39.28
N SER A 2 40.29 -19.59 -38.80
CA SER A 2 39.47 -19.76 -37.57
C SER A 2 40.27 -20.06 -36.29
N GLY A 3 41.54 -20.47 -36.39
CA GLY A 3 42.36 -20.84 -35.22
C GLY A 3 42.98 -19.65 -34.47
N SER A 4 43.23 -18.53 -35.16
CA SER A 4 43.92 -17.36 -34.58
C SER A 4 43.06 -16.60 -33.55
N SER A 5 41.76 -16.46 -33.80
CA SER A 5 40.81 -15.82 -32.88
C SER A 5 40.61 -16.65 -31.60
N SER A 6 40.56 -17.99 -31.74
CA SER A 6 40.48 -18.92 -30.61
C SER A 6 41.69 -18.81 -29.68
N VAL A 7 42.91 -18.75 -30.24
CA VAL A 7 44.14 -18.59 -29.46
C VAL A 7 44.22 -17.23 -28.77
N ALA A 8 43.77 -16.16 -29.43
CA ALA A 8 43.69 -14.84 -28.82
C ALA A 8 42.73 -14.81 -27.61
N THR A 9 41.58 -15.48 -27.71
CA THR A 9 40.63 -15.61 -26.60
C THR A 9 41.23 -16.41 -25.44
N MET A 10 41.87 -17.55 -25.71
CA MET A 10 42.53 -18.35 -24.67
C MET A 10 43.61 -17.56 -23.94
N LYS A 11 44.43 -16.78 -24.66
CA LYS A 11 45.44 -15.91 -24.02
C LYS A 11 44.79 -14.92 -23.06
N LYS A 12 43.66 -14.31 -23.42
CA LYS A 12 42.92 -13.42 -22.52
C LYS A 12 42.40 -14.14 -21.27
N VAL A 13 41.88 -15.36 -21.43
CA VAL A 13 41.41 -16.19 -20.30
C VAL A 13 42.56 -16.52 -19.35
N VAL A 14 43.72 -16.92 -19.87
CA VAL A 14 44.89 -17.22 -19.02
C VAL A 14 45.37 -15.99 -18.26
N GLN A 15 45.40 -14.82 -18.92
CA GLN A 15 45.74 -13.56 -18.27
C GLN A 15 44.76 -13.22 -17.14
N GLN A 16 43.46 -13.42 -17.37
CA GLN A 16 42.42 -13.22 -16.35
C GLN A 16 42.61 -14.16 -15.16
N LEU A 17 42.84 -15.45 -15.41
CA LEU A 17 43.06 -16.42 -14.34
C LEU A 17 44.30 -16.11 -13.51
N TRP A 18 45.34 -15.58 -14.14
CA TRP A 18 46.55 -15.19 -13.43
C TRP A 18 46.29 -14.01 -12.47
N LEU A 19 45.51 -13.03 -12.93
CA LEU A 19 45.03 -11.92 -12.09
C LEU A 19 44.20 -12.44 -10.90
N GLU A 20 43.23 -13.32 -11.14
CA GLU A 20 42.34 -13.87 -10.11
C GLU A 20 43.05 -14.81 -9.13
N ALA A 21 44.07 -15.53 -9.58
CA ALA A 21 44.92 -16.36 -8.74
C ALA A 21 45.77 -15.50 -7.79
N GLY A 22 46.16 -14.30 -8.21
CA GLY A 22 46.91 -13.33 -7.39
C GLY A 22 46.09 -12.62 -6.32
N LEU A 23 44.78 -12.89 -6.21
CA LEU A 23 43.93 -12.26 -5.19
C LEU A 23 44.16 -12.87 -3.81
N ASN A 24 44.33 -12.01 -2.80
CA ASN A 24 44.38 -12.39 -1.41
C ASN A 24 42.99 -12.79 -0.91
N ARG A 25 42.83 -14.07 -0.54
CA ARG A 25 41.57 -14.60 -0.01
C ARG A 25 41.58 -14.59 1.52
N ILE A 26 40.43 -14.30 2.11
CA ILE A 26 40.18 -14.43 3.55
C ILE A 26 39.49 -15.76 3.86
N LYS A 27 39.55 -16.18 5.13
CA LYS A 27 38.84 -17.39 5.59
C LYS A 27 37.34 -17.18 5.48
N VAL A 28 36.62 -18.20 5.04
CA VAL A 28 35.15 -18.18 4.96
C VAL A 28 34.51 -17.93 6.33
N SER A 29 35.08 -18.47 7.40
CA SER A 29 34.61 -18.21 8.77
C SER A 29 34.72 -16.74 9.15
N GLN A 30 35.78 -16.05 8.71
CA GLN A 30 35.97 -14.61 8.95
C GLN A 30 34.92 -13.83 8.16
N ALA A 31 34.79 -14.09 6.85
CA ALA A 31 33.78 -13.44 6.02
C ALA A 31 32.36 -13.62 6.58
N ALA A 32 32.03 -14.82 7.04
CA ALA A 32 30.72 -15.10 7.65
C ALA A 32 30.51 -14.34 8.97
N ALA A 33 31.55 -14.22 9.81
CA ALA A 33 31.49 -13.45 11.04
C ALA A 33 31.29 -11.95 10.74
N ASP A 34 32.01 -11.41 9.76
CA ASP A 34 31.93 -10.01 9.35
C ASP A 34 30.53 -9.68 8.81
N VAL A 35 29.97 -10.55 7.96
CA VAL A 35 28.61 -10.39 7.44
C VAL A 35 27.59 -10.44 8.57
N LYS A 36 27.68 -11.41 9.49
CA LYS A 36 26.78 -11.50 10.64
C LYS A 36 26.86 -10.23 11.50
N GLN A 37 28.07 -9.74 11.75
CA GLN A 37 28.30 -8.55 12.55
C GLN A 37 27.70 -7.31 11.87
N PHE A 38 27.90 -7.16 10.56
CA PHE A 38 27.26 -6.10 9.78
C PHE A 38 25.73 -6.16 9.88
N CYS A 39 25.13 -7.35 9.74
CA CYS A 39 23.68 -7.51 9.88
C CYS A 39 23.19 -7.09 11.27
N LEU A 40 23.86 -7.52 12.35
CA LEU A 40 23.47 -7.18 13.72
C LEU A 40 23.56 -5.68 14.00
N GLN A 41 24.58 -5.01 13.46
CA GLN A 41 24.75 -3.56 13.60
C GLN A 41 23.66 -2.78 12.86
N ASN A 42 23.24 -3.25 11.69
CA ASN A 42 22.28 -2.54 10.84
C ASN A 42 20.82 -2.95 11.08
N ALA A 43 20.56 -4.06 11.79
CA ALA A 43 19.20 -4.56 12.02
C ALA A 43 18.27 -3.53 12.68
N GLN A 44 18.80 -2.70 13.58
CA GLN A 44 18.04 -1.63 14.24
C GLN A 44 17.63 -0.50 13.30
N HIS A 45 18.38 -0.31 12.20
CA HIS A 45 18.11 0.70 11.19
C HIS A 45 17.32 0.18 10.01
N ASP A 46 17.02 -1.12 9.95
CA ASP A 46 16.16 -1.72 8.94
C ASP A 46 14.69 -1.64 9.37
N PRO A 47 13.86 -0.82 8.71
CA PRO A 47 12.44 -0.68 9.02
C PRO A 47 11.62 -1.96 8.84
N LEU A 48 12.14 -2.93 8.07
CA LEU A 48 11.50 -4.23 7.83
C LEU A 48 11.73 -5.20 9.00
N LEU A 49 12.88 -5.10 9.67
CA LEU A 49 13.22 -5.92 10.82
C LEU A 49 12.77 -5.27 12.14
N THR A 50 12.98 -3.96 12.25
CA THR A 50 12.61 -3.16 13.41
C THR A 50 11.22 -2.58 13.16
N ARG A 51 10.19 -3.33 13.58
CA ARG A 51 8.76 -2.98 13.46
C ARG A 51 8.55 -1.46 13.59
N VAL A 52 8.28 -0.79 12.46
CA VAL A 52 8.05 0.65 12.48
C VAL A 52 6.73 0.99 13.16
N SER A 53 6.75 2.01 14.04
CA SER A 53 5.54 2.59 14.59
C SER A 53 4.63 3.10 13.47
N SER A 54 3.32 2.97 13.65
CA SER A 54 2.31 3.41 12.66
C SER A 54 2.42 4.89 12.29
N SER A 55 2.96 5.73 13.18
CA SER A 55 3.19 7.16 12.94
C SER A 55 4.32 7.44 11.95
N THR A 56 5.30 6.56 11.86
CA THR A 56 6.52 6.72 11.04
C THR A 56 6.40 6.00 9.70
N ASN A 57 5.37 5.16 9.51
CA ASN A 57 5.14 4.43 8.27
C ASN A 57 4.50 5.34 7.18
N PRO A 58 5.17 5.57 6.04
CA PRO A 58 4.62 6.37 4.93
C PRO A 58 3.44 5.68 4.20
N PHE A 59 3.29 4.35 4.31
CA PHE A 59 2.20 3.57 3.72
C PHE A 59 0.98 3.42 4.62
N ARG A 60 0.88 4.19 5.71
CA ARG A 60 -0.24 4.07 6.66
C ARG A 60 -1.57 4.47 5.99
N PRO A 61 -2.66 3.69 6.16
CA PRO A 61 -3.97 4.12 5.71
C PRO A 61 -4.38 5.40 6.46
N GLN A 62 -4.79 6.43 5.72
CA GLN A 62 -5.19 7.69 6.33
C GLN A 62 -6.46 7.51 7.16
N LYS A 63 -6.49 8.13 8.35
CA LYS A 63 -7.65 8.15 9.26
C LYS A 63 -8.90 8.85 8.69
N VAL A 64 -8.81 9.36 7.45
CA VAL A 64 -9.92 10.04 6.74
C VAL A 64 -11.18 9.17 6.68
N CYS A 65 -11.03 7.85 6.53
CA CYS A 65 -12.17 6.94 6.51
C CYS A 65 -12.93 6.91 7.85
N SER A 66 -12.24 7.05 8.99
CA SER A 66 -12.89 7.06 10.32
C SER A 66 -13.68 8.35 10.56
N PHE A 67 -13.17 9.50 10.09
CA PHE A 67 -13.89 10.77 10.21
C PHE A 67 -15.17 10.77 9.37
N PHE A 68 -15.11 10.29 8.13
CA PHE A 68 -16.31 10.15 7.29
C PHE A 68 -17.34 9.20 7.89
N PHE A 69 -16.90 8.08 8.48
CA PHE A 69 -17.82 7.15 9.15
C PHE A 69 -18.48 7.79 10.37
N PHE A 70 -17.72 8.53 11.17
CA PHE A 70 -18.25 9.25 12.33
C PHE A 70 -19.20 10.37 11.92
N LEU A 71 -18.86 11.20 10.93
CA LEU A 71 -19.77 12.25 10.42
C LEU A 71 -21.04 11.66 9.83
N ARG A 72 -20.93 10.56 9.08
CA ARG A 72 -22.10 9.89 8.50
C ARG A 72 -23.00 9.32 9.60
N GLN A 73 -22.43 8.71 10.62
CA GLN A 73 -23.16 8.20 11.78
C GLN A 73 -23.82 9.35 12.57
N SER A 74 -23.10 10.45 12.81
CA SER A 74 -23.62 11.63 13.51
C SER A 74 -24.72 12.34 12.71
N LEU A 75 -24.60 12.48 11.39
CA LEU A 75 -25.65 13.04 10.53
C LEU A 75 -26.89 12.15 10.49
N ALA A 76 -26.69 10.82 10.45
CA ALA A 76 -27.80 9.86 10.50
C ALA A 76 -28.52 9.86 11.85
N LEU A 77 -27.80 10.11 12.95
CA LEU A 77 -28.37 10.23 14.30
C LEU A 77 -28.99 11.62 14.56
N SER A 78 -28.55 12.66 13.85
CA SER A 78 -29.23 13.95 13.83
C SER A 78 -30.52 13.79 13.02
N GLN A 79 -31.66 13.73 13.71
CA GLN A 79 -33.01 13.44 13.17
C GLN A 79 -33.50 14.37 12.02
N GLY A 80 -32.69 15.32 11.55
CA GLY A 80 -33.06 16.35 10.58
C GLY A 80 -33.29 15.85 9.14
N TRP A 81 -32.61 14.80 8.69
CA TRP A 81 -32.79 14.28 7.32
C TRP A 81 -33.98 13.33 7.19
N SER A 82 -34.27 12.54 8.22
CA SER A 82 -35.43 11.65 8.25
C SER A 82 -36.72 12.45 8.28
N ALA A 83 -36.79 13.53 9.08
CA ALA A 83 -37.97 14.40 9.13
C ALA A 83 -38.27 15.07 7.78
N VAL A 84 -37.24 15.55 7.06
CA VAL A 84 -37.42 16.16 5.74
C VAL A 84 -37.81 15.12 4.68
N ALA A 85 -37.19 13.94 4.68
CA ALA A 85 -37.53 12.85 3.78
C ALA A 85 -38.95 12.31 4.01
N GLN A 86 -39.35 12.12 5.28
CA GLN A 86 -40.71 11.74 5.66
C GLN A 86 -41.72 12.83 5.25
N SER A 87 -41.43 14.11 5.49
CA SER A 87 -42.32 15.21 5.12
C SER A 87 -42.52 15.32 3.59
N ARG A 88 -41.45 15.11 2.81
CA ARG A 88 -41.52 15.01 1.35
C ARG A 88 -42.39 13.84 0.88
N LEU A 89 -42.19 12.66 1.44
CA LEU A 89 -42.98 11.46 1.11
C LEU A 89 -44.46 11.62 1.47
N THR A 90 -44.77 12.21 2.62
CA THR A 90 -46.15 12.49 3.05
C THR A 90 -46.82 13.53 2.15
N ALA A 91 -46.11 14.60 1.77
CA ALA A 91 -46.64 15.60 0.85
C ALA A 91 -46.90 15.02 -0.55
N THR A 92 -45.99 14.21 -1.08
CA THR A 92 -46.18 13.56 -2.39
C THR A 92 -47.27 12.49 -2.33
N SER A 93 -47.35 11.70 -1.26
CA SER A 93 -48.42 10.70 -1.08
C SER A 93 -49.80 11.37 -1.00
N ALA A 94 -49.95 12.43 -0.20
CA ALA A 94 -51.20 13.18 -0.09
C ALA A 94 -51.62 13.80 -1.43
N SER A 95 -50.67 14.37 -2.18
CA SER A 95 -50.92 14.90 -3.53
C SER A 95 -51.30 13.80 -4.53
N ARG A 96 -50.67 12.63 -4.47
CA ARG A 96 -50.99 11.48 -5.34
C ARG A 96 -52.36 10.88 -5.03
N VAL A 97 -52.75 10.85 -3.76
CA VAL A 97 -54.08 10.41 -3.31
C VAL A 97 -55.17 11.40 -3.77
N GLN A 98 -54.91 12.71 -3.68
CA GLN A 98 -55.83 13.73 -4.22
C GLN A 98 -56.01 13.64 -5.73
N ALA A 99 -54.99 13.19 -6.48
CA ALA A 99 -55.11 12.98 -7.93
C ALA A 99 -55.92 11.72 -8.32
N ILE A 100 -56.10 10.76 -7.40
CA ILE A 100 -56.81 9.49 -7.67
C ILE A 100 -58.28 9.57 -7.19
N LEU A 101 -58.60 10.39 -6.18
CA LEU A 101 -59.99 10.63 -5.80
C LEU A 101 -60.66 11.58 -6.81
N PRO A 102 -61.75 11.18 -7.50
CA PRO A 102 -62.49 12.09 -8.36
C PRO A 102 -63.15 13.23 -7.54
N PRO A 103 -63.22 14.46 -8.07
CA PRO A 103 -63.85 15.58 -7.38
C PRO A 103 -65.34 15.29 -7.17
N GLN A 104 -65.84 15.47 -5.94
CA GLN A 104 -67.27 15.26 -5.65
C GLN A 104 -68.13 16.33 -6.33
N PRO A 105 -69.31 15.96 -6.87
CA PRO A 105 -70.22 16.92 -7.48
C PRO A 105 -70.90 17.79 -6.42
N PRO A 106 -71.12 19.09 -6.71
CA PRO A 106 -71.91 19.98 -5.85
C PRO A 106 -73.38 19.55 -5.83
N LYS A 107 -74.04 19.77 -4.68
CA LYS A 107 -75.50 19.67 -4.55
C LYS A 107 -76.19 20.85 -5.21
#